data_AF-A0A847N7A0-F1
#
_entry.id   AF-A0A847N7A0-F1
#
_cell.length_a   1.000
_cell.length_b   1.000
_cell.length_c   1.000
_cell.angle_alpha   90.00
_cell.angle_beta   90.00
_cell.angle_gamma   90.00
#
_symmetry.space_group_name_H-M   'P 1'
#
loop_
_entity.id
_entity.type
_entity.pdbx_description
1 polymer ?
#
loop_
_entity_poly.entity_id
_entity_poly.type
_entity_poly.pdbx_seq_one_letter_code
_entity_poly.pdbx_strand_id
1 'polypeptide(L)'
;MKKLTKIKLVNWHLFTNQTIEIKDNTVISGENGAGKSTLLDAIQYLLVGGRSGVKFNIAANDEARRSLEGYIRGRIGAENKEYLRSNDVVTHIALEFNDRETNANSIVGCILELPKGGQLKERFYILEDLSIHENMFIDQRYPRDYKSVKAYFKDLEIEFKPFDTQKHYRNAMARFFGLDAQKYTKILPKALAFKPIDLQAFVFEFLLDDDPIDIQSLKNNVEQLKKVENQIRIDKEKLEKLDKIIDLGSQLNLNIDQIEINELIEKLTYIEKRENFIKTAQQELDKINQNYQMVSAQKAELDQLVDENDKAILELETARNSDDISRTLATYKENLVKKGEVYEQQKELVYQLRQTLQQEVDIMKKFTQKQPNASILAFIKYHQTNEENLNVLQLQDHLNSVAQEVSSYLSAYQLELIKLEEERNRISENISMISLRLNQLRRNVKTYPKHVTELIEVLNEELSRQYQKDIRVRPFCELIEVNDPVWRNALEGYLSGQRFDLIVDPTYFNDALEIYDRVKFEKRIYGVGLVNTQKIQNNQNYDDNSLAAKLSTSHPYARLYANMILSGVRCVENVQDLKNYHRAITPSCMTYGNHTARQLNPRTYEVPYIGQGATDLQVRIETEELETLEKQIHQLYD
;
A
#
# COMPACT_ATOMS: atom_id res chain seq x y z
N MET A 1 -26.69 -55.58 10.80
CA MET A 1 -27.89 -55.17 10.01
C MET A 1 -29.09 -56.05 10.38
N LYS A 2 -30.24 -55.47 10.74
CA LYS A 2 -31.39 -56.20 11.32
C LYS A 2 -32.41 -56.66 10.28
N LYS A 3 -32.80 -57.94 10.30
CA LYS A 3 -33.80 -58.58 9.41
C LYS A 3 -35.05 -58.95 10.18
N LEU A 4 -36.24 -58.63 9.65
CA LEU A 4 -37.52 -59.09 10.22
C LEU A 4 -37.72 -60.59 9.93
N THR A 5 -37.92 -61.41 10.98
CA THR A 5 -38.05 -62.87 10.89
C THR A 5 -39.44 -63.38 11.24
N LYS A 6 -40.13 -62.76 12.21
CA LYS A 6 -41.47 -63.18 12.63
C LYS A 6 -42.36 -61.98 12.95
N ILE A 7 -43.66 -62.13 12.66
CA ILE A 7 -44.72 -61.21 13.06
C ILE A 7 -45.71 -61.97 13.93
N LYS A 8 -45.98 -61.48 15.13
CA LYS A 8 -47.00 -62.01 16.03
C LYS A 8 -48.15 -61.01 16.15
N LEU A 9 -49.36 -61.47 15.87
CA LEU A 9 -50.59 -60.71 16.04
C LEU A 9 -51.57 -61.48 16.91
N VAL A 10 -52.00 -60.88 18.02
CA VAL A 10 -53.03 -61.42 18.91
C VAL A 10 -54.14 -60.39 19.05
N ASN A 11 -55.37 -60.79 18.75
CA ASN A 11 -56.55 -59.93 18.79
C ASN A 11 -56.41 -58.61 18.00
N TRP A 12 -55.87 -58.68 16.78
CA TRP A 12 -55.81 -57.55 15.86
C TRP A 12 -56.82 -57.76 14.73
N HIS A 13 -57.93 -57.03 14.74
CA HIS A 13 -59.04 -57.17 13.79
C HIS A 13 -59.54 -58.63 13.74
N LEU A 14 -59.43 -59.30 12.59
CA LEU A 14 -59.80 -60.71 12.40
C LEU A 14 -58.72 -61.68 12.87
N PHE A 15 -57.49 -61.22 13.14
CA PHE A 15 -56.42 -62.06 13.67
C PHE A 15 -56.67 -62.33 15.16
N THR A 16 -56.99 -63.58 15.51
CA THR A 16 -57.17 -64.04 16.89
C THR A 16 -55.82 -64.31 17.55
N ASN A 17 -55.02 -65.19 16.94
CA ASN A 17 -53.64 -65.48 17.31
C ASN A 17 -52.92 -66.04 16.08
N GLN A 18 -52.02 -65.27 15.50
CA GLN A 18 -51.27 -65.67 14.31
C GLN A 18 -49.80 -65.30 14.44
N THR A 19 -48.93 -66.24 14.09
CA THR A 19 -47.49 -66.03 13.96
C THR A 19 -47.12 -66.24 12.49
N ILE A 20 -46.64 -65.19 11.83
CA ILE A 20 -46.25 -65.21 10.42
C ILE A 20 -44.73 -65.18 10.36
N GLU A 21 -44.12 -66.20 9.76
CA GLU A 21 -42.68 -66.23 9.51
C GLU A 21 -42.36 -65.49 8.20
N ILE A 22 -41.36 -64.61 8.25
CA ILE A 22 -40.87 -63.85 7.11
C ILE A 22 -39.47 -64.34 6.76
N LYS A 23 -39.30 -64.75 5.52
CA LYS A 23 -38.01 -65.13 4.95
C LYS A 23 -37.70 -64.17 3.82
N ASP A 24 -36.62 -63.41 3.99
CA ASP A 24 -36.10 -62.43 3.04
C ASP A 24 -37.22 -61.60 2.37
N ASN A 25 -37.45 -61.79 1.07
CA ASN A 25 -38.50 -61.11 0.33
C ASN A 25 -39.79 -61.94 0.37
N THR A 26 -40.81 -61.43 1.08
CA THR A 26 -42.12 -62.09 1.21
C THR A 26 -43.21 -61.28 0.51
N VAL A 27 -44.01 -61.94 -0.33
CA VAL A 27 -45.15 -61.32 -1.04
C VAL A 27 -46.45 -61.66 -0.33
N ILE A 28 -47.23 -60.65 0.05
CA ILE A 28 -48.55 -60.83 0.68
C ILE A 28 -49.64 -60.75 -0.40
N SER A 29 -50.17 -61.91 -0.81
CA SER A 29 -51.24 -62.03 -1.82
C SER A 29 -52.59 -62.47 -1.22
N GLY A 30 -53.69 -62.31 -1.96
CA GLY A 30 -55.08 -62.45 -1.47
C GLY A 30 -56.07 -61.45 -2.11
N GLU A 31 -57.37 -61.72 -1.97
CA GLU A 31 -58.43 -60.86 -2.51
C GLU A 31 -58.56 -59.53 -1.74
N ASN A 32 -59.24 -58.55 -2.35
CA ASN A 32 -59.57 -57.29 -1.67
C ASN A 32 -60.46 -57.59 -0.46
N GLY A 33 -60.05 -57.14 0.72
CA GLY A 33 -60.75 -57.43 1.98
C GLY A 33 -60.19 -58.61 2.79
N ALA A 34 -59.21 -59.37 2.26
CA ALA A 34 -58.58 -60.50 2.96
C ALA A 34 -57.70 -60.11 4.18
N GLY A 35 -57.62 -58.82 4.55
CA GLY A 35 -56.85 -58.36 5.72
C GLY A 35 -55.39 -57.98 5.47
N LYS A 36 -54.96 -57.85 4.20
CA LYS A 36 -53.57 -57.44 3.86
C LYS A 36 -53.20 -56.06 4.42
N SER A 37 -54.06 -55.07 4.19
CA SER A 37 -53.85 -53.72 4.72
C SER A 37 -53.83 -53.73 6.24
N THR A 38 -54.66 -54.58 6.86
CA THR A 38 -54.75 -54.72 8.32
C THR A 38 -53.47 -55.27 8.95
N LEU A 39 -52.79 -56.22 8.28
CA LEU A 39 -51.48 -56.72 8.69
C LEU A 39 -50.41 -55.61 8.60
N LEU A 40 -50.39 -54.87 7.50
CA LEU A 40 -49.43 -53.76 7.30
C LEU A 40 -49.67 -52.60 8.27
N ASP A 41 -50.94 -52.28 8.54
CA ASP A 41 -51.33 -51.27 9.53
C ASP A 41 -50.83 -51.64 10.95
N ALA A 42 -50.78 -52.94 11.28
CA ALA A 42 -50.23 -53.42 12.56
C ALA A 42 -48.71 -53.17 12.66
N ILE A 43 -47.98 -53.50 11.59
CA ILE A 43 -46.53 -53.29 11.49
C ILE A 43 -46.23 -51.79 11.56
N GLN A 44 -46.97 -50.97 10.80
CA GLN A 44 -46.83 -49.52 10.79
C GLN A 44 -47.11 -48.93 12.17
N TYR A 45 -48.17 -49.39 12.85
CA TYR A 45 -48.50 -48.91 14.18
C TYR A 45 -47.37 -49.15 15.19
N LEU A 46 -46.77 -50.35 15.15
CA LEU A 46 -45.65 -50.69 16.03
C LEU A 46 -44.38 -49.90 15.70
N LEU A 47 -44.04 -49.74 14.43
CA LEU A 47 -42.81 -49.07 14.01
C LEU A 47 -42.85 -47.54 14.21
N VAL A 48 -44.02 -46.91 14.03
CA VAL A 48 -44.21 -45.48 14.25
C VAL A 48 -44.38 -45.14 15.74
N GLY A 49 -44.80 -46.12 16.56
CA GLY A 49 -44.81 -45.99 18.01
C GLY A 49 -45.93 -45.10 18.56
N GLY A 50 -47.15 -45.27 18.05
CA GLY A 50 -48.35 -44.68 18.64
C GLY A 50 -49.23 -43.86 17.69
N ARG A 51 -50.39 -43.43 18.21
CA ARG A 51 -51.51 -42.84 17.46
C ARG A 51 -51.19 -41.58 16.66
N SER A 52 -50.28 -40.72 17.11
CA SER A 52 -50.05 -39.39 16.51
C SER A 52 -49.29 -39.36 15.18
N GLY A 53 -48.83 -40.51 14.67
CA GLY A 53 -48.10 -40.58 13.39
C GLY A 53 -48.62 -41.63 12.39
N VAL A 54 -49.57 -42.46 12.80
CA VAL A 54 -50.05 -43.59 12.00
C VAL A 54 -51.24 -43.13 11.17
N LYS A 55 -51.09 -43.14 9.84
CA LYS A 55 -52.21 -42.96 8.92
C LYS A 55 -52.69 -44.34 8.50
N PHE A 56 -53.66 -44.89 9.24
CA PHE A 56 -54.33 -46.13 8.84
C PHE A 56 -54.89 -45.97 7.43
N ASN A 57 -54.62 -46.97 6.60
CA ASN A 57 -54.69 -46.89 5.14
C ASN A 57 -55.90 -46.09 4.58
N ILE A 58 -55.58 -45.03 3.80
CA ILE A 58 -56.52 -44.10 3.11
C ILE A 58 -56.70 -44.52 1.62
N ALA A 59 -56.06 -45.60 1.16
CA ALA A 59 -55.93 -45.90 -0.27
C ALA A 59 -57.23 -46.31 -1.01
N ALA A 60 -58.41 -46.29 -0.37
CA ALA A 60 -59.66 -46.73 -1.02
C ALA A 60 -60.86 -45.80 -0.88
N ASN A 61 -60.89 -44.82 0.04
CA ASN A 61 -61.92 -43.77 0.14
C ASN A 61 -61.57 -42.77 1.25
N ASP A 62 -61.70 -41.47 0.99
CA ASP A 62 -61.36 -40.38 1.94
C ASP A 62 -62.36 -40.24 3.12
N GLU A 63 -63.52 -40.91 3.08
CA GLU A 63 -64.58 -40.73 4.09
C GLU A 63 -64.63 -41.80 5.20
N ALA A 64 -63.90 -42.93 5.08
CA ALA A 64 -63.92 -43.99 6.09
C ALA A 64 -62.72 -43.89 7.05
N ARG A 65 -62.81 -43.03 8.07
CA ARG A 65 -61.78 -42.94 9.14
C ARG A 65 -61.70 -44.25 9.93
N ARG A 66 -60.77 -45.14 9.58
CA ARG A 66 -60.43 -46.32 10.37
C ARG A 66 -59.77 -45.87 11.68
N SER A 67 -60.26 -46.36 12.81
CA SER A 67 -59.74 -46.03 14.14
C SER A 67 -59.00 -47.22 14.76
N LEU A 68 -57.99 -46.94 15.59
CA LEU A 68 -57.23 -47.96 16.34
C LEU A 68 -58.14 -48.86 17.19
N GLU A 69 -59.17 -48.27 17.83
CA GLU A 69 -60.18 -49.02 18.58
C GLU A 69 -60.97 -49.99 17.70
N GLY A 70 -61.25 -49.61 16.45
CA GLY A 70 -61.89 -50.47 15.46
C GLY A 70 -61.03 -51.69 15.08
N TYR A 71 -59.70 -51.55 15.06
CA TYR A 71 -58.80 -52.68 14.86
C TYR A 71 -58.76 -53.60 16.08
N ILE A 72 -58.65 -53.07 17.30
CA ILE A 72 -58.61 -53.88 18.54
C ILE A 72 -59.92 -54.68 18.72
N ARG A 73 -61.07 -54.00 18.56
CA ARG A 73 -62.41 -54.60 18.73
C ARG A 73 -62.86 -55.43 17.52
N GLY A 74 -62.21 -55.27 16.37
CA GLY A 74 -62.55 -55.95 15.11
C GLY A 74 -63.90 -55.51 14.56
N ARG A 75 -63.98 -54.31 13.97
CA ARG A 75 -65.22 -53.78 13.38
C ARG A 75 -65.62 -54.59 12.13
N ILE A 76 -66.81 -55.20 12.16
CA ILE A 76 -67.30 -56.06 11.05
C ILE A 76 -68.40 -55.35 10.23
N GLY A 77 -69.02 -54.29 10.76
CA GLY A 77 -69.97 -53.45 10.01
C GLY A 77 -71.29 -54.14 9.64
N ALA A 78 -71.69 -55.19 10.36
CA ALA A 78 -72.96 -55.89 10.14
C ALA A 78 -74.08 -55.31 11.05
N GLU A 79 -75.32 -55.25 10.54
CA GLU A 79 -76.47 -54.56 11.19
C GLU A 79 -76.80 -55.01 12.62
N ASN A 80 -76.42 -56.23 13.03
CA ASN A 80 -76.73 -56.77 14.37
C ASN A 80 -75.50 -56.95 15.30
N LYS A 81 -74.26 -56.74 14.83
CA LYS A 81 -73.03 -56.74 15.66
C LYS A 81 -71.96 -55.85 15.01
N GLU A 82 -71.78 -54.65 15.54
CA GLU A 82 -70.81 -53.69 14.99
C GLU A 82 -69.33 -54.10 15.22
N TYR A 83 -69.04 -54.77 16.35
CA TYR A 83 -67.70 -55.22 16.73
C TYR A 83 -67.66 -56.71 17.05
N LEU A 84 -66.56 -57.39 16.69
CA LEU A 84 -66.31 -58.80 16.99
C LEU A 84 -66.08 -59.03 18.49
N ARG A 85 -65.43 -58.08 19.16
CA ARG A 85 -65.06 -58.14 20.59
C ARG A 85 -65.62 -56.91 21.32
N SER A 86 -66.66 -57.13 22.13
CA SER A 86 -67.37 -56.05 22.85
C SER A 86 -67.07 -55.97 24.35
N ASN A 87 -66.24 -56.89 24.86
CA ASN A 87 -65.79 -56.94 26.26
C ASN A 87 -64.35 -56.41 26.37
N ASP A 88 -63.69 -56.61 27.52
CA ASP A 88 -62.29 -56.25 27.70
C ASP A 88 -61.40 -57.00 26.71
N VAL A 89 -60.58 -56.28 25.95
CA VAL A 89 -59.70 -56.86 24.93
C VAL A 89 -58.25 -56.53 25.27
N VAL A 90 -57.42 -57.57 25.28
CA VAL A 90 -55.96 -57.46 25.28
C VAL A 90 -55.46 -57.87 23.90
N THR A 91 -54.70 -56.98 23.29
CA THR A 91 -54.13 -57.13 21.95
C THR A 91 -52.61 -57.05 22.05
N HIS A 92 -51.93 -57.96 21.36
CA HIS A 92 -50.47 -57.97 21.25
C HIS A 92 -50.05 -57.87 19.80
N ILE A 93 -49.08 -57.00 19.54
CA ILE A 93 -48.39 -56.90 18.25
C ILE A 93 -46.91 -57.01 18.57
N ALA A 94 -46.20 -57.97 17.98
CA ALA A 94 -44.77 -58.09 18.14
C ALA A 94 -44.07 -58.47 16.82
N LEU A 95 -42.87 -57.96 16.65
CA LEU A 95 -41.98 -58.19 15.52
C LEU A 95 -40.65 -58.72 16.04
N GLU A 96 -40.18 -59.82 15.48
CA GLU A 96 -38.86 -60.38 15.76
C GLU A 96 -37.87 -59.93 14.69
N PHE A 97 -36.75 -59.37 15.12
CA PHE A 97 -35.64 -59.00 14.25
C PHE A 97 -34.40 -59.82 14.60
N ASN A 98 -33.77 -60.44 13.61
CA ASN A 98 -32.47 -61.09 13.74
C ASN A 98 -31.38 -60.12 13.27
N ASP A 99 -30.37 -59.86 14.11
CA ASP A 99 -29.20 -59.09 13.69
C ASP A 99 -28.17 -59.99 13.02
N ARG A 100 -27.79 -59.69 11.77
CA ARG A 100 -26.84 -60.51 11.01
C ARG A 100 -25.44 -60.58 11.63
N GLU A 101 -25.05 -59.60 12.42
CA GLU A 101 -23.69 -59.49 12.97
C GLU A 101 -23.53 -60.29 14.26
N THR A 102 -24.50 -60.19 15.17
CA THR A 102 -24.48 -60.89 16.47
C THR A 102 -25.26 -62.20 16.44
N ASN A 103 -26.04 -62.44 15.39
CA ASN A 103 -27.03 -63.52 15.27
C ASN A 103 -28.06 -63.56 16.43
N ALA A 104 -28.18 -62.46 17.16
CA ALA A 104 -29.15 -62.31 18.24
C ALA A 104 -30.51 -61.92 17.69
N ASN A 105 -31.57 -62.43 18.33
CA ASN A 105 -32.94 -62.06 18.03
C ASN A 105 -33.39 -60.98 19.01
N SER A 106 -34.08 -59.96 18.53
CA SER A 106 -34.69 -58.93 19.36
C SER A 106 -36.16 -58.79 19.02
N ILE A 107 -36.98 -58.58 20.03
CA ILE A 107 -38.43 -58.44 19.90
C ILE A 107 -38.80 -56.98 20.12
N VAL A 108 -39.46 -56.39 19.15
CA VAL A 108 -40.15 -55.11 19.32
C VAL A 108 -41.64 -55.41 19.43
N GLY A 109 -42.29 -54.95 20.50
CA GLY A 109 -43.70 -55.25 20.70
C GLY A 109 -44.49 -54.16 21.41
N CYS A 110 -45.81 -54.28 21.33
CA CYS A 110 -46.73 -53.48 22.12
C CYS A 110 -47.86 -54.32 22.71
N ILE A 111 -48.26 -53.91 23.93
CA ILE A 111 -49.42 -54.42 24.63
C ILE A 111 -50.47 -53.32 24.62
N LEU A 112 -51.66 -53.66 24.13
CA LEU A 112 -52.80 -52.77 24.03
C LEU A 112 -53.94 -53.34 24.87
N GLU A 113 -54.28 -52.65 25.97
CA GLU A 113 -55.37 -53.05 26.86
C GLU A 113 -56.54 -52.07 26.70
N LEU A 114 -57.67 -52.57 26.21
CA LEU A 114 -58.89 -51.78 26.03
C LEU A 114 -60.02 -52.33 26.92
N PRO A 115 -60.28 -51.70 28.08
CA PRO A 115 -61.44 -52.02 28.90
C PRO A 115 -62.76 -51.62 28.22
N LYS A 116 -63.86 -52.29 28.54
CA LYS A 116 -65.18 -52.12 27.90
C LYS A 116 -65.67 -50.66 27.86
N GLY A 117 -65.37 -49.87 28.90
CA GLY A 117 -65.69 -48.43 28.99
C GLY A 117 -64.51 -47.56 29.44
N GLY A 118 -63.27 -48.03 29.26
CA GLY A 118 -62.06 -47.33 29.70
C GLY A 118 -61.24 -46.75 28.55
N GLN A 119 -60.21 -45.98 28.89
CA GLN A 119 -59.22 -45.51 27.91
C GLN A 119 -58.23 -46.63 27.55
N LEU A 120 -57.81 -46.65 26.29
CA LEU A 120 -56.78 -47.54 25.78
C LEU A 120 -55.45 -47.31 26.52
N LYS A 121 -54.88 -48.38 27.09
CA LYS A 121 -53.52 -48.35 27.65
C LYS A 121 -52.56 -48.95 26.63
N GLU A 122 -51.68 -48.11 26.09
CA GLU A 122 -50.64 -48.50 25.14
C GLU A 122 -49.31 -48.65 25.86
N ARG A 123 -48.64 -49.80 25.72
CA ARG A 123 -47.30 -50.03 26.29
C ARG A 123 -46.39 -50.65 25.25
N PHE A 124 -45.39 -49.88 24.83
CA PHE A 124 -44.39 -50.33 23.87
C PHE A 124 -43.16 -50.86 24.61
N TYR A 125 -42.49 -51.87 24.06
CA TYR A 125 -41.29 -52.47 24.62
C TYR A 125 -40.36 -52.97 23.52
N ILE A 126 -39.07 -53.06 23.87
CA ILE A 126 -38.03 -53.69 23.08
C ILE A 126 -37.33 -54.66 24.02
N LEU A 127 -37.19 -55.91 23.60
CA LEU A 127 -36.46 -56.96 24.30
C LEU A 127 -35.32 -57.43 23.41
N GLU A 128 -34.13 -57.45 23.95
CA GLU A 128 -32.92 -57.92 23.27
C GLU A 128 -32.67 -59.39 23.63
N ASP A 129 -31.94 -60.11 22.78
CA ASP A 129 -31.53 -61.51 22.95
C ASP A 129 -32.66 -62.53 23.21
N LEU A 130 -33.83 -62.33 22.60
CA LEU A 130 -35.00 -63.19 22.78
C LEU A 130 -35.74 -63.48 21.46
N SER A 131 -36.25 -64.71 21.31
CA SER A 131 -37.11 -65.11 20.19
C SER A 131 -38.57 -65.21 20.62
N ILE A 132 -39.50 -64.93 19.70
CA ILE A 132 -40.94 -65.02 19.91
C ILE A 132 -41.34 -66.47 20.19
N HIS A 133 -41.87 -66.71 21.38
CA HIS A 133 -42.53 -67.95 21.79
C HIS A 133 -44.01 -67.72 22.13
N GLU A 134 -44.87 -68.70 21.87
CA GLU A 134 -46.32 -68.53 22.03
C GLU A 134 -46.76 -68.27 23.48
N ASN A 135 -46.08 -68.91 24.44
CA ASN A 135 -46.35 -68.78 25.88
C ASN A 135 -46.11 -67.37 26.43
N MET A 136 -45.35 -66.52 25.70
CA MET A 136 -45.12 -65.12 26.07
C MET A 136 -46.39 -64.27 25.97
N PHE A 137 -47.31 -64.65 25.07
CA PHE A 137 -48.48 -63.84 24.73
C PHE A 137 -49.79 -64.46 25.21
N ILE A 138 -49.83 -65.79 25.39
CA ILE A 138 -51.05 -66.53 25.74
C ILE A 138 -50.80 -67.37 26.99
N ASP A 139 -51.77 -67.35 27.91
CA ASP A 139 -51.85 -68.25 29.06
C ASP A 139 -53.09 -69.14 28.93
N GLN A 140 -52.88 -70.45 28.78
CA GLN A 140 -53.89 -71.50 28.54
C GLN A 140 -54.81 -71.29 27.32
N ARG A 141 -55.65 -70.24 27.33
CA ARG A 141 -56.54 -69.81 26.23
C ARG A 141 -56.78 -68.30 26.14
N TYR A 142 -56.23 -67.49 27.05
CA TYR A 142 -56.45 -66.04 27.09
C TYR A 142 -55.15 -65.28 26.80
N PRO A 143 -55.19 -64.16 26.07
CA PRO A 143 -54.04 -63.28 25.93
C PRO A 143 -53.60 -62.74 27.30
N ARG A 144 -52.30 -62.78 27.59
CA ARG A 144 -51.73 -62.25 28.84
C ARG A 144 -51.89 -60.72 28.90
N ASP A 145 -52.40 -60.20 30.01
CA ASP A 145 -52.39 -58.76 30.29
C ASP A 145 -50.97 -58.30 30.70
N TYR A 146 -50.74 -56.99 30.83
CA TYR A 146 -49.44 -56.45 31.21
C TYR A 146 -48.91 -57.06 32.53
N LYS A 147 -49.78 -57.28 33.52
CA LYS A 147 -49.37 -57.86 34.81
C LYS A 147 -48.87 -59.29 34.63
N SER A 148 -49.58 -60.09 33.86
CA SER A 148 -49.21 -61.48 33.57
C SER A 148 -47.96 -61.59 32.71
N VAL A 149 -47.78 -60.70 31.73
CA VAL A 149 -46.53 -60.63 30.93
C VAL A 149 -45.34 -60.25 31.81
N LYS A 150 -45.51 -59.27 32.70
CA LYS A 150 -44.45 -58.86 33.64
C LYS A 150 -44.08 -59.98 34.61
N ALA A 151 -45.06 -60.74 35.10
CA ALA A 151 -44.81 -61.91 35.94
C ALA A 151 -44.05 -63.00 35.17
N TYR A 152 -44.49 -63.32 33.95
CA TYR A 152 -43.85 -64.32 33.09
C TYR A 152 -42.37 -64.00 32.80
N PHE A 153 -42.05 -62.74 32.45
CA PHE A 153 -40.66 -62.35 32.21
C PHE A 153 -39.83 -62.29 33.50
N LYS A 154 -40.44 -61.95 34.64
CA LYS A 154 -39.76 -61.98 35.94
C LYS A 154 -39.37 -63.40 36.36
N ASP A 155 -40.24 -64.39 36.10
CA ASP A 155 -39.94 -65.81 36.36
C ASP A 155 -38.80 -66.35 35.47
N LEU A 156 -38.58 -65.72 34.31
CA LEU A 156 -37.47 -66.01 33.39
C LEU A 156 -36.21 -65.17 33.66
N GLU A 157 -36.19 -64.38 34.74
CA GLU A 157 -35.10 -63.43 35.07
C GLU A 157 -34.83 -62.35 34.00
N ILE A 158 -35.82 -62.07 33.12
CA ILE A 158 -35.73 -61.06 32.07
C ILE A 158 -36.34 -59.74 32.56
N GLU A 159 -35.58 -58.65 32.47
CA GLU A 159 -36.06 -57.33 32.87
C GLU A 159 -37.04 -56.72 31.85
N PHE A 160 -38.34 -56.85 32.11
CA PHE A 160 -39.39 -56.25 31.26
C PHE A 160 -39.71 -54.80 31.67
N LYS A 161 -39.15 -53.83 30.94
CA LYS A 161 -39.41 -52.39 31.10
C LYS A 161 -40.08 -51.80 29.85
N PRO A 162 -41.41 -51.56 29.87
CA PRO A 162 -42.04 -50.78 28.81
C PRO A 162 -41.58 -49.32 28.85
N PHE A 163 -41.63 -48.64 27.70
CA PHE A 163 -41.28 -47.22 27.62
C PHE A 163 -42.40 -46.34 28.20
N ASP A 164 -42.02 -45.35 29.01
CA ASP A 164 -42.98 -44.44 29.66
C ASP A 164 -43.68 -43.48 28.69
N THR A 165 -43.01 -43.15 27.58
CA THR A 165 -43.57 -42.23 26.57
C THR A 165 -43.24 -42.68 25.14
N GLN A 166 -44.15 -42.38 24.21
CA GLN A 166 -43.96 -42.65 22.78
C GLN A 166 -42.70 -42.01 22.20
N LYS A 167 -42.27 -40.84 22.71
CA LYS A 167 -41.03 -40.16 22.29
C LYS A 167 -39.78 -40.97 22.65
N HIS A 168 -39.74 -41.53 23.86
CA HIS A 168 -38.61 -42.37 24.29
C HIS A 168 -38.55 -43.66 23.48
N TYR A 169 -39.70 -44.27 23.19
CA TYR A 169 -39.78 -45.42 22.31
C TYR A 169 -39.31 -45.12 20.89
N ARG A 170 -39.70 -43.99 20.28
CA ARG A 170 -39.22 -43.59 18.94
C ARG A 170 -37.71 -43.36 18.90
N ASN A 171 -37.15 -42.73 19.93
CA ASN A 171 -35.70 -42.54 20.03
C ASN A 171 -34.97 -43.89 20.18
N ALA A 172 -35.53 -44.81 20.97
CA ALA A 172 -34.99 -46.16 21.12
C ALA A 172 -35.09 -46.96 19.81
N MET A 173 -36.18 -46.84 19.06
CA MET A 173 -36.33 -47.44 17.73
C MET A 173 -35.36 -46.85 16.71
N ALA A 174 -35.14 -45.53 16.72
CA ALA A 174 -34.16 -44.90 15.86
C ALA A 174 -32.75 -45.43 16.14
N ARG A 175 -32.36 -45.53 17.42
CA ARG A 175 -31.10 -46.20 17.84
C ARG A 175 -31.06 -47.67 17.44
N PHE A 176 -32.17 -48.40 17.59
CA PHE A 176 -32.28 -49.81 17.22
C PHE A 176 -31.99 -50.03 15.72
N PHE A 177 -32.38 -49.09 14.86
CA PHE A 177 -32.09 -49.11 13.41
C PHE A 177 -30.82 -48.33 13.00
N GLY A 178 -30.11 -47.70 13.94
CA GLY A 178 -28.91 -46.89 13.65
C GLY A 178 -29.20 -45.56 12.95
N LEU A 179 -30.42 -45.03 13.08
CA LEU A 179 -30.87 -43.77 12.46
C LEU A 179 -31.00 -42.66 13.50
N ASP A 180 -30.88 -41.41 13.06
CA ASP A 180 -31.23 -40.26 13.88
C ASP A 180 -32.75 -40.22 14.16
N ALA A 181 -33.13 -39.86 15.39
CA ALA A 181 -34.50 -39.90 15.87
C ALA A 181 -35.44 -38.93 15.15
N GLN A 182 -34.92 -37.76 14.73
CA GLN A 182 -35.70 -36.80 13.97
C GLN A 182 -35.94 -37.28 12.54
N LYS A 183 -34.91 -37.81 11.89
CA LYS A 183 -35.00 -38.43 10.56
C LYS A 183 -35.94 -39.65 10.58
N TYR A 184 -35.81 -40.56 11.55
CA TYR A 184 -36.66 -41.75 11.70
C TYR A 184 -38.16 -41.41 11.79
N THR A 185 -38.52 -40.38 12.57
CA THR A 185 -39.92 -39.98 12.75
C THR A 185 -40.56 -39.44 11.47
N LYS A 186 -39.78 -38.81 10.57
CA LYS A 186 -40.27 -38.26 9.30
C LYS A 186 -40.27 -39.30 8.17
N ILE A 187 -39.25 -40.15 8.09
CA ILE A 187 -39.03 -41.09 6.97
C ILE A 187 -40.05 -42.23 6.99
N LEU A 188 -40.20 -42.87 8.14
CA LEU A 188 -40.92 -44.14 8.23
C LEU A 188 -42.43 -44.05 7.90
N PRO A 189 -43.18 -43.04 8.38
CA PRO A 189 -44.57 -42.87 7.97
C PRO A 189 -44.74 -42.55 6.48
N LYS A 190 -43.77 -41.85 5.86
CA LYS A 190 -43.78 -41.53 4.42
C LYS A 190 -43.45 -42.77 3.59
N ALA A 191 -42.47 -43.58 3.98
CA ALA A 191 -42.06 -44.79 3.26
C ALA A 191 -43.10 -45.92 3.32
N LEU A 192 -43.87 -46.01 4.41
CA LEU A 192 -44.99 -46.95 4.55
C LEU A 192 -46.31 -46.42 3.97
N ALA A 193 -46.39 -45.12 3.66
CA ALA A 193 -47.55 -44.55 2.99
C ALA A 193 -47.49 -44.86 1.50
N PHE A 194 -48.51 -45.55 0.98
CA PHE A 194 -48.66 -45.93 -0.43
C PHE A 194 -48.97 -44.72 -1.36
N LYS A 195 -48.21 -43.63 -1.25
CA LYS A 195 -48.24 -42.51 -2.20
C LYS A 195 -46.93 -42.49 -2.99
N PRO A 196 -46.96 -42.18 -4.29
CA PRO A 196 -45.74 -41.96 -5.05
C PRO A 196 -44.94 -40.85 -4.37
N ILE A 197 -43.71 -41.18 -3.95
CA ILE A 197 -42.79 -40.23 -3.34
C ILE A 197 -41.97 -39.62 -4.47
N ASP A 198 -41.85 -38.30 -4.49
CA ASP A 198 -40.94 -37.60 -5.38
C ASP A 198 -39.49 -37.88 -4.93
N LEU A 199 -38.77 -38.67 -5.74
CA LEU A 199 -37.41 -39.13 -5.45
C LEU A 199 -36.43 -37.96 -5.30
N GLN A 200 -36.63 -36.86 -6.03
CA GLN A 200 -35.73 -35.71 -5.95
C GLN A 200 -35.88 -34.98 -4.61
N ALA A 201 -37.11 -34.70 -4.20
CA ALA A 201 -37.38 -34.09 -2.90
C ALA A 201 -36.90 -34.98 -1.75
N PHE A 202 -37.04 -36.31 -1.89
CA PHE A 202 -36.53 -37.27 -0.91
C PHE A 202 -35.00 -37.21 -0.79
N VAL A 203 -34.26 -37.20 -1.89
CA VAL A 203 -32.79 -37.10 -1.84
C VAL A 203 -32.34 -35.79 -1.21
N PHE A 204 -32.95 -34.65 -1.59
CA PHE A 204 -32.60 -33.34 -1.04
C PHE A 204 -32.91 -33.19 0.45
N GLU A 205 -34.06 -33.70 0.93
CA GLU A 205 -34.48 -33.55 2.33
C GLU A 205 -33.74 -34.53 3.28
N PHE A 206 -33.17 -35.63 2.76
CA PHE A 206 -32.65 -36.72 3.60
C PHE A 206 -31.14 -37.01 3.46
N LEU A 207 -30.51 -36.72 2.31
CA LEU A 207 -29.07 -36.93 2.09
C LEU A 207 -28.23 -35.65 2.25
N LEU A 208 -28.81 -34.46 2.07
CA LEU A 208 -28.12 -33.20 2.39
C LEU A 208 -28.34 -32.84 3.86
N ASP A 209 -27.28 -32.40 4.53
CA ASP A 209 -27.36 -31.84 5.87
C ASP A 209 -27.98 -30.44 5.82
N ASP A 210 -28.83 -30.13 6.82
CA ASP A 210 -29.51 -28.84 6.96
C ASP A 210 -28.52 -27.74 7.38
N ASP A 211 -27.62 -27.32 6.48
CA ASP A 211 -26.91 -26.06 6.64
C ASP A 211 -27.80 -24.94 6.07
N PRO A 212 -28.26 -23.98 6.88
CA PRO A 212 -29.00 -22.84 6.37
C PRO A 212 -28.08 -22.04 5.47
N ILE A 213 -28.37 -22.02 4.17
CA ILE A 213 -27.66 -21.17 3.20
C ILE A 213 -27.79 -19.73 3.65
N ASP A 214 -26.70 -19.17 4.16
CA ASP A 214 -26.64 -17.77 4.57
C ASP A 214 -26.59 -16.88 3.32
N ILE A 215 -27.78 -16.44 2.88
CA ILE A 215 -27.98 -15.58 1.72
C ILE A 215 -27.17 -14.27 1.86
N GLN A 216 -26.89 -13.82 3.09
CA GLN A 216 -26.04 -12.66 3.33
C GLN A 216 -24.57 -12.97 3.03
N SER A 217 -24.04 -14.10 3.49
CA SER A 217 -22.68 -14.53 3.13
C SER A 217 -22.51 -14.71 1.62
N LEU A 218 -23.50 -15.29 0.92
CA LEU A 218 -23.45 -15.41 -0.54
C LEU A 218 -23.50 -14.06 -1.25
N LYS A 219 -24.37 -13.13 -0.81
CA LYS A 219 -24.45 -11.78 -1.38
C LYS A 219 -23.16 -10.99 -1.13
N ASN A 220 -22.60 -11.10 0.07
CA ASN A 220 -21.30 -10.51 0.42
C ASN A 220 -20.16 -11.12 -0.40
N ASN A 221 -20.15 -12.44 -0.62
CA ASN A 221 -19.16 -13.12 -1.45
C ASN A 221 -19.27 -12.67 -2.92
N VAL A 222 -20.48 -12.52 -3.45
CA VAL A 222 -20.71 -12.00 -4.81
C VAL A 222 -20.29 -10.53 -4.92
N GLU A 223 -20.56 -9.69 -3.92
CA GLU A 223 -20.08 -8.30 -3.89
C GLU A 223 -18.56 -8.22 -3.75
N GLN A 224 -17.94 -9.09 -2.95
CA GLN A 224 -16.49 -9.21 -2.85
C GLN A 224 -15.87 -9.66 -4.16
N LEU A 225 -16.44 -10.67 -4.84
CA LEU A 225 -15.98 -11.10 -6.15
C LEU A 225 -16.07 -9.99 -7.19
N LYS A 226 -17.17 -9.22 -7.21
CA LYS A 226 -17.29 -8.05 -8.10
C LYS A 226 -16.30 -6.94 -7.76
N LYS A 227 -15.98 -6.72 -6.48
CA LYS A 227 -14.93 -5.78 -6.07
C LYS A 227 -13.56 -6.25 -6.53
N VAL A 228 -13.26 -7.54 -6.38
CA VAL A 228 -12.00 -8.15 -6.84
C VAL A 228 -11.90 -8.09 -8.37
N GLU A 229 -12.97 -8.38 -9.10
CA GLU A 229 -13.01 -8.26 -10.56
C GLU A 229 -12.75 -6.82 -11.03
N ASN A 230 -13.40 -5.83 -10.39
CA ASN A 230 -13.13 -4.42 -10.67
C ASN A 230 -11.69 -4.02 -10.32
N GLN A 231 -11.14 -4.53 -9.23
CA GLN A 231 -9.77 -4.28 -8.82
C GLN A 231 -8.78 -4.86 -9.84
N ILE A 232 -9.00 -6.10 -10.29
CA ILE A 232 -8.21 -6.74 -11.35
C ILE A 232 -8.27 -5.94 -12.65
N ARG A 233 -9.45 -5.40 -13.02
CA ARG A 233 -9.58 -4.54 -14.21
C ARG A 233 -8.75 -3.26 -14.06
N ILE A 234 -8.86 -2.56 -12.93
CA ILE A 234 -8.10 -1.34 -12.66
C ILE A 234 -6.59 -1.64 -12.67
N ASP A 235 -6.18 -2.76 -12.07
CA ASP A 235 -4.77 -3.13 -12.00
C ASP A 235 -4.22 -3.56 -13.37
N LYS A 236 -5.02 -4.16 -14.25
CA LYS A 236 -4.67 -4.36 -15.67
C LYS A 236 -4.47 -3.02 -16.40
N GLU A 237 -5.37 -2.06 -16.23
CA GLU A 237 -5.20 -0.73 -16.83
C GLU A 237 -3.93 -0.02 -16.30
N LYS A 238 -3.60 -0.21 -15.02
CA LYS A 238 -2.35 0.30 -14.45
C LYS A 238 -1.12 -0.40 -15.04
N LEU A 239 -1.16 -1.71 -15.22
CA LEU A 239 -0.08 -2.47 -15.87
C LEU A 239 0.15 -1.98 -17.30
N GLU A 240 -0.90 -1.80 -18.10
CA GLU A 240 -0.76 -1.26 -19.46
C GLU A 240 -0.15 0.15 -19.49
N LYS A 241 -0.46 0.99 -18.50
CA LYS A 241 0.15 2.31 -18.36
C LYS A 241 1.61 2.22 -17.93
N LEU A 242 1.94 1.30 -17.01
CA LEU A 242 3.30 1.03 -16.57
C LEU A 242 4.17 0.52 -17.71
N ASP A 243 3.66 -0.39 -18.54
CA ASP A 243 4.39 -0.91 -19.71
C ASP A 243 4.75 0.22 -20.69
N LYS A 244 3.84 1.18 -20.91
CA LYS A 244 4.14 2.38 -21.71
C LYS A 244 5.23 3.24 -21.10
N ILE A 245 5.24 3.39 -19.77
CA ILE A 245 6.27 4.16 -19.06
C ILE A 245 7.63 3.45 -19.17
N ILE A 246 7.66 2.12 -19.06
CA ILE A 246 8.88 1.31 -19.22
C ILE A 246 9.42 1.43 -20.64
N ASP A 247 8.57 1.38 -21.66
CA ASP A 247 8.96 1.58 -23.06
C ASP A 247 9.53 2.99 -23.30
N LEU A 248 8.83 4.03 -22.81
CA LEU A 248 9.32 5.42 -22.83
C LEU A 248 10.67 5.58 -22.12
N GLY A 249 10.84 4.95 -20.96
CA GLY A 249 12.11 4.97 -20.22
C GLY A 249 13.23 4.28 -20.98
N SER A 250 12.94 3.17 -21.66
CA SER A 250 13.91 2.46 -22.50
C SER A 250 14.34 3.30 -23.71
N GLN A 251 13.38 3.97 -24.37
CA GLN A 251 13.67 4.89 -25.47
C GLN A 251 14.47 6.12 -25.00
N LEU A 252 14.17 6.64 -23.80
CA LEU A 252 14.90 7.76 -23.22
C LEU A 252 16.36 7.39 -22.93
N ASN A 253 16.60 6.21 -22.34
CA ASN A 253 17.97 5.72 -22.12
C ASN A 253 18.74 5.55 -23.44
N LEU A 254 18.12 4.98 -24.48
CA LEU A 254 18.74 4.88 -25.81
C LEU A 254 19.09 6.26 -26.39
N ASN A 255 18.25 7.26 -26.18
CA ASN A 255 18.52 8.63 -26.63
C ASN A 255 19.64 9.29 -25.82
N ILE A 256 19.74 9.04 -24.51
CA ILE A 256 20.86 9.51 -23.67
C ILE A 256 22.16 8.89 -24.16
N ASP A 257 22.19 7.56 -24.34
CA ASP A 257 23.37 6.86 -24.85
C ASP A 257 23.78 7.41 -26.22
N GLN A 258 22.80 7.71 -27.09
CA GLN A 258 23.06 8.32 -28.40
C GLN A 258 23.65 9.73 -28.30
N ILE A 259 23.21 10.55 -27.33
CA ILE A 259 23.79 11.88 -27.08
C ILE A 259 25.25 11.74 -26.64
N GLU A 260 25.55 10.83 -25.69
CA GLU A 260 26.93 10.57 -25.25
C GLU A 260 27.82 10.09 -26.40
N ILE A 261 27.32 9.17 -27.23
CA ILE A 261 28.02 8.71 -28.44
C ILE A 261 28.29 9.88 -29.38
N ASN A 262 27.32 10.75 -29.63
CA ASN A 262 27.48 11.90 -30.51
C ASN A 262 28.52 12.89 -29.97
N GLU A 263 28.54 13.16 -28.65
CA GLU A 263 29.57 14.00 -28.02
C GLU A 263 30.97 13.39 -28.15
N LEU A 264 31.09 12.07 -27.97
CA LEU A 264 32.36 11.37 -28.15
C LEU A 264 32.84 11.43 -29.60
N ILE A 265 31.92 11.30 -30.57
CA ILE A 265 32.23 11.45 -31.99
C ILE A 265 32.72 12.87 -32.29
N GLU A 266 32.08 13.90 -31.73
CA GLU A 266 32.51 15.29 -31.92
C GLU A 266 33.94 15.51 -31.36
N LYS A 267 34.21 15.00 -30.15
CA LYS A 267 35.55 15.05 -29.53
C LYS A 267 36.60 14.30 -30.36
N LEU A 268 36.28 13.10 -30.86
CA LEU A 268 37.16 12.33 -31.73
C LEU A 268 37.45 13.07 -33.04
N THR A 269 36.42 13.64 -33.66
CA THR A 269 36.56 14.43 -34.89
C THR A 269 37.44 15.66 -34.67
N TYR A 270 37.32 16.30 -33.51
CA TYR A 270 38.18 17.43 -33.13
C TYR A 270 39.64 17.02 -32.96
N ILE A 271 39.89 15.89 -32.29
CA ILE A 271 41.24 15.33 -32.12
C ILE A 271 41.84 14.99 -33.48
N GLU A 272 41.10 14.31 -34.35
CA GLU A 272 41.57 13.92 -35.68
C GLU A 272 41.91 15.15 -36.55
N LYS A 273 41.11 16.22 -36.48
CA LYS A 273 41.42 17.50 -37.14
C LYS A 273 42.70 18.13 -36.59
N ARG A 274 42.90 18.12 -35.27
CA ARG A 274 44.10 18.64 -34.60
C ARG A 274 45.34 17.83 -34.98
N GLU A 275 45.25 16.50 -35.00
CA GLU A 275 46.36 15.63 -35.40
C GLU A 275 46.75 15.86 -36.86
N ASN A 276 45.77 15.96 -37.76
CA ASN A 276 46.02 16.29 -39.16
C ASN A 276 46.68 17.67 -39.31
N PHE A 277 46.22 18.67 -38.56
CA PHE A 277 46.83 20.00 -38.56
C PHE A 277 48.29 19.96 -38.08
N ILE A 278 48.57 19.25 -36.98
CA ILE A 278 49.94 19.08 -36.45
C ILE A 278 50.82 18.39 -37.49
N LYS A 279 50.32 17.36 -38.15
CA LYS A 279 51.05 16.63 -39.18
C LYS A 279 51.37 17.53 -40.39
N THR A 280 50.42 18.35 -40.85
CA THR A 280 50.68 19.32 -41.92
C THR A 280 51.67 20.40 -41.50
N ALA A 281 51.56 20.91 -40.27
CA ALA A 281 52.47 21.92 -39.74
C ALA A 281 53.90 21.36 -39.60
N GLN A 282 54.05 20.11 -39.15
CA GLN A 282 55.35 19.42 -39.09
C GLN A 282 55.96 19.27 -40.48
N GLN A 283 55.18 18.87 -41.48
CA GLN A 283 55.67 18.79 -42.87
C GLN A 283 56.13 20.14 -43.42
N GLU A 284 55.44 21.24 -43.09
CA GLU A 284 55.89 22.59 -43.46
C GLU A 284 57.16 22.99 -42.72
N LEU A 285 57.25 22.68 -41.43
CA LEU A 285 58.42 22.96 -40.61
C LEU A 285 59.66 22.21 -41.12
N ASP A 286 59.49 20.94 -41.51
CA ASP A 286 60.55 20.14 -42.13
C ASP A 286 61.03 20.75 -43.45
N LYS A 287 60.11 21.23 -44.31
CA LYS A 287 60.46 21.95 -45.54
C LYS A 287 61.23 23.24 -45.25
N ILE A 288 60.78 24.01 -44.26
CA ILE A 288 61.45 25.25 -43.85
C ILE A 288 62.85 24.95 -43.31
N ASN A 289 63.01 23.90 -42.50
CA ASN A 289 64.30 23.47 -41.98
C ASN A 289 65.26 23.00 -43.08
N GLN A 290 64.76 22.26 -44.09
CA GLN A 290 65.55 21.89 -45.26
C GLN A 290 66.02 23.13 -46.04
N ASN A 291 65.12 24.08 -46.27
CA ASN A 291 65.46 25.35 -46.91
C ASN A 291 66.48 26.15 -46.07
N TYR A 292 66.30 26.19 -44.75
CA TYR A 292 67.23 26.85 -43.84
C TYR A 292 68.62 26.20 -43.89
N GLN A 293 68.71 24.88 -43.88
CA GLN A 293 69.99 24.16 -44.02
C GLN A 293 70.67 24.48 -45.35
N MET A 294 69.90 24.51 -46.45
CA MET A 294 70.43 24.87 -47.77
C MET A 294 70.95 26.31 -47.81
N VAL A 295 70.17 27.27 -47.29
CA VAL A 295 70.58 28.68 -47.21
C VAL A 295 71.76 28.87 -46.25
N SER A 296 71.80 28.13 -45.14
CA SER A 296 72.92 28.17 -44.19
C SER A 296 74.19 27.61 -44.79
N ALA A 297 74.10 26.56 -45.62
CA ALA A 297 75.25 26.02 -46.36
C ALA A 297 75.76 27.02 -47.40
N GLN A 298 74.85 27.65 -48.15
CA GLN A 298 75.19 28.72 -49.10
C GLN A 298 75.84 29.91 -48.39
N LYS A 299 75.32 30.29 -47.22
CA LYS A 299 75.92 31.34 -46.40
C LYS A 299 77.33 30.95 -45.94
N ALA A 300 77.54 29.72 -45.48
CA ALA A 300 78.85 29.26 -45.05
C ALA A 300 79.87 29.25 -46.22
N GLU A 301 79.46 28.86 -47.43
CA GLU A 301 80.30 28.98 -48.63
C GLU A 301 80.62 30.44 -48.97
N LEU A 302 79.63 31.33 -48.88
CA LEU A 302 79.84 32.77 -49.07
C LEU A 302 80.76 33.36 -48.01
N ASP A 303 80.60 33.00 -46.74
CA ASP A 303 81.46 33.44 -45.64
C ASP A 303 82.90 32.95 -45.88
N GLN A 304 83.10 31.73 -46.38
CA GLN A 304 84.42 31.21 -46.73
C GLN A 304 85.05 31.98 -47.91
N LEU A 305 84.26 32.32 -48.93
CA LEU A 305 84.67 33.18 -50.04
C LEU A 305 85.02 34.60 -49.58
N VAL A 306 84.26 35.14 -48.62
CA VAL A 306 84.55 36.44 -48.01
C VAL A 306 85.86 36.37 -47.24
N ASP A 307 86.10 35.34 -46.43
CA ASP A 307 87.37 35.14 -45.70
C ASP A 307 88.57 35.01 -46.65
N GLU A 308 88.41 34.31 -47.79
CA GLU A 308 89.44 34.21 -48.83
C GLU A 308 89.71 35.57 -49.49
N ASN A 309 88.66 36.31 -49.82
CA ASN A 309 88.78 37.67 -50.36
C ASN A 309 89.37 38.64 -49.32
N ASP A 310 89.02 38.52 -48.04
CA ASP A 310 89.56 39.34 -46.97
C ASP A 310 91.03 39.04 -46.73
N LYS A 311 91.47 37.78 -46.84
CA LYS A 311 92.91 37.43 -46.87
C LYS A 311 93.61 38.04 -48.07
N ALA A 312 93.02 37.99 -49.25
CA ALA A 312 93.57 38.62 -50.45
C ALA A 312 93.62 40.15 -50.34
N ILE A 313 92.58 40.76 -49.74
CA ILE A 313 92.55 42.19 -49.41
C ILE A 313 93.60 42.50 -48.36
N LEU A 314 93.82 41.67 -47.34
CA LEU A 314 94.87 41.85 -46.34
C LEU A 314 96.27 41.74 -46.95
N GLU A 315 96.48 40.86 -47.93
CA GLU A 315 97.72 40.79 -48.72
C GLU A 315 97.92 42.05 -49.59
N LEU A 316 96.85 42.55 -50.21
CA LEU A 316 96.87 43.81 -50.97
C LEU A 316 96.98 45.04 -50.07
N GLU A 317 96.43 45.00 -48.86
CA GLU A 317 96.50 46.05 -47.86
C GLU A 317 97.83 46.03 -47.14
N THR A 318 98.48 44.88 -46.92
CA THR A 318 99.88 44.84 -46.45
C THR A 318 100.83 45.36 -47.53
N ALA A 319 100.51 45.17 -48.81
CA ALA A 319 101.19 45.85 -49.92
C ALA A 319 100.87 47.37 -50.00
N ARG A 320 99.69 47.80 -49.53
CA ARG A 320 99.27 49.22 -49.50
C ARG A 320 99.64 49.96 -48.21
N ASN A 321 99.87 49.25 -47.11
CA ASN A 321 100.12 49.78 -45.76
C ASN A 321 101.60 50.11 -45.52
N SER A 322 102.37 50.34 -46.59
CA SER A 322 103.62 51.10 -46.54
C SER A 322 103.40 52.61 -46.34
N ASP A 323 102.28 53.03 -45.74
CA ASP A 323 102.04 54.43 -45.37
C ASP A 323 101.21 54.53 -44.08
N ASP A 324 101.82 55.19 -43.08
CA ASP A 324 101.53 55.17 -41.64
C ASP A 324 100.26 55.93 -41.20
N ILE A 325 99.39 56.32 -42.14
CA ILE A 325 98.21 57.19 -41.88
C ILE A 325 96.90 56.38 -41.70
N SER A 326 96.86 55.12 -42.13
CA SER A 326 95.64 54.30 -42.13
C SER A 326 95.24 53.77 -40.73
N ARG A 327 96.21 53.61 -39.81
CA ARG A 327 95.98 53.00 -38.48
C ARG A 327 95.20 53.88 -37.51
N THR A 328 95.39 55.20 -37.58
CA THR A 328 94.68 56.18 -36.74
C THR A 328 93.26 56.44 -37.24
N LEU A 329 92.98 56.32 -38.54
CA LEU A 329 91.62 56.45 -39.07
C LEU A 329 90.73 55.23 -38.76
N ALA A 330 91.31 54.03 -38.68
CA ALA A 330 90.57 52.80 -38.38
C ALA A 330 89.98 52.79 -36.95
N THR A 331 90.76 53.24 -35.95
CA THR A 331 90.30 53.28 -34.55
C THR A 331 89.25 54.35 -34.28
N TYR A 332 89.32 55.51 -34.96
CA TYR A 332 88.24 56.50 -34.90
C TYR A 332 86.96 56.03 -35.60
N LYS A 333 87.07 55.29 -36.71
CA LYS A 333 85.92 54.66 -37.39
C LYS A 333 85.21 53.65 -36.49
N GLU A 334 85.95 52.77 -35.82
CA GLU A 334 85.36 51.72 -34.98
C GLU A 334 84.58 52.30 -33.78
N ASN A 335 85.11 53.35 -33.15
CA ASN A 335 84.41 54.06 -32.07
C ASN A 335 83.17 54.82 -32.55
N LEU A 336 83.17 55.30 -33.81
CA LEU A 336 82.01 55.91 -34.45
C LEU A 336 80.91 54.90 -34.74
N VAL A 337 81.29 53.68 -35.17
CA VAL A 337 80.34 52.58 -35.43
C VAL A 337 79.66 52.14 -34.12
N LYS A 338 80.43 51.91 -33.04
CA LYS A 338 79.86 51.53 -31.73
C LYS A 338 78.92 52.60 -31.16
N LYS A 339 79.25 53.89 -31.30
CA LYS A 339 78.33 54.97 -30.93
C LYS A 339 77.10 55.05 -31.84
N GLY A 340 77.25 54.73 -33.12
CA GLY A 340 76.14 54.61 -34.07
C GLY A 340 75.16 53.49 -33.69
N GLU A 341 75.67 52.32 -33.29
CA GLU A 341 74.86 51.20 -32.81
C GLU A 341 74.06 51.56 -31.55
N VAL A 342 74.70 52.20 -30.56
CA VAL A 342 74.01 52.66 -29.34
C VAL A 342 72.95 53.72 -29.66
N TYR A 343 73.24 54.64 -30.58
CA TYR A 343 72.27 55.64 -31.03
C TYR A 343 71.07 54.99 -31.74
N GLU A 344 71.31 54.00 -32.60
CA GLU A 344 70.22 53.32 -33.32
C GLU A 344 69.36 52.48 -32.37
N GLN A 345 69.97 51.83 -31.36
CA GLN A 345 69.25 51.16 -30.27
C GLN A 345 68.36 52.13 -29.47
N GLN A 346 68.88 53.31 -29.11
CA GLN A 346 68.10 54.33 -28.38
C GLN A 346 66.96 54.88 -29.24
N LYS A 347 67.20 55.11 -30.53
CA LYS A 347 66.20 55.57 -31.49
C LYS A 347 65.09 54.53 -31.68
N GLU A 348 65.45 53.25 -31.75
CA GLU A 348 64.50 52.15 -31.81
C GLU A 348 63.66 52.04 -30.54
N LEU A 349 64.27 52.17 -29.36
CA LEU A 349 63.56 52.18 -28.08
C LEU A 349 62.55 53.35 -27.96
N VAL A 350 62.96 54.56 -28.39
CA VAL A 350 62.07 55.73 -28.40
C VAL A 350 60.93 55.56 -29.40
N TYR A 351 61.21 54.95 -30.56
CA TYR A 351 60.20 54.62 -31.56
C TYR A 351 59.16 53.63 -31.01
N GLN A 352 59.62 52.54 -30.37
CA GLN A 352 58.75 51.56 -29.71
C GLN A 352 57.92 52.19 -28.59
N LEU A 353 58.52 53.06 -27.77
CA LEU A 353 57.80 53.77 -26.70
C LEU A 353 56.68 54.66 -27.26
N ARG A 354 56.96 55.42 -28.34
CA ARG A 354 55.95 56.24 -29.01
C ARG A 354 54.82 55.41 -29.59
N GLN A 355 55.14 54.28 -30.23
CA GLN A 355 54.12 53.36 -30.73
C GLN A 355 53.24 52.81 -29.60
N THR A 356 53.85 52.41 -28.49
CA THR A 356 53.12 51.87 -27.32
C THR A 356 52.21 52.94 -26.70
N LEU A 357 52.72 54.15 -26.49
CA LEU A 357 51.93 55.28 -25.97
C LEU A 357 50.74 55.60 -26.88
N GLN A 358 50.93 55.59 -28.20
CA GLN A 358 49.85 55.84 -29.15
C GLN A 358 48.76 54.76 -29.05
N GLN A 359 49.15 53.49 -28.98
CA GLN A 359 48.21 52.37 -28.82
C GLN A 359 47.40 52.50 -27.52
N GLU A 360 48.07 52.79 -26.40
CA GLU A 360 47.44 53.00 -25.10
C GLU A 360 46.46 54.17 -25.11
N VAL A 361 46.83 55.30 -25.73
CA VAL A 361 45.95 56.46 -25.89
C VAL A 361 44.70 56.10 -26.70
N ASP A 362 44.83 55.30 -27.75
CA ASP A 362 43.67 54.89 -28.57
C ASP A 362 42.74 53.92 -27.82
N ILE A 363 43.29 53.05 -26.96
CA ILE A 363 42.50 52.23 -26.03
C ILE A 363 41.78 53.11 -25.01
N MET A 364 42.49 54.06 -24.40
CA MET A 364 41.92 54.98 -23.42
C MET A 364 40.82 55.86 -24.03
N LYS A 365 40.95 56.33 -25.27
CA LYS A 365 39.88 57.06 -25.98
C LYS A 365 38.62 56.21 -26.09
N LYS A 366 38.73 54.93 -26.47
CA LYS A 366 37.59 54.01 -26.55
C LYS A 366 36.96 53.76 -25.17
N PHE A 367 37.78 53.64 -24.13
CA PHE A 367 37.29 53.51 -22.75
C PHE A 367 36.53 54.75 -22.29
N THR A 368 37.08 55.93 -22.55
CA THR A 368 36.50 57.20 -22.10
C THR A 368 35.16 57.54 -22.78
N GLN A 369 34.92 57.00 -23.98
CA GLN A 369 33.62 57.10 -24.65
C GLN A 369 32.51 56.36 -23.89
N LYS A 370 32.85 55.29 -23.17
CA LYS A 370 31.91 54.52 -22.34
C LYS A 370 31.83 55.07 -20.91
N GLN A 371 32.97 55.47 -20.35
CA GLN A 371 33.07 55.94 -18.97
C GLN A 371 34.00 57.17 -18.88
N PRO A 372 33.47 58.40 -18.73
CA PRO A 372 34.31 59.59 -18.65
C PRO A 372 35.08 59.64 -17.31
N ASN A 373 36.42 59.76 -17.39
CA ASN A 373 37.30 59.90 -16.23
C ASN A 373 38.25 61.10 -16.42
N ALA A 374 38.37 61.95 -15.40
CA ALA A 374 39.13 63.19 -15.48
C ALA A 374 40.65 62.99 -15.66
N SER A 375 41.24 61.99 -15.01
CA SER A 375 42.68 61.69 -15.09
C SER A 375 43.07 61.11 -16.45
N ILE A 376 42.21 60.25 -17.00
CA ILE A 376 42.40 59.66 -18.34
C ILE A 376 42.23 60.73 -19.43
N LEU A 377 41.24 61.61 -19.31
CA LEU A 377 41.06 62.76 -20.20
C LEU A 377 42.23 63.75 -20.14
N ALA A 378 42.78 64.00 -18.94
CA ALA A 378 43.95 64.85 -18.76
C ALA A 378 45.19 64.27 -19.46
N PHE A 379 45.41 62.96 -19.35
CA PHE A 379 46.49 62.27 -20.07
C PHE A 379 46.31 62.30 -21.59
N ILE A 380 45.11 62.00 -22.11
CA ILE A 380 44.81 62.07 -23.55
C ILE A 380 45.08 63.49 -24.09
N LYS A 381 44.63 64.51 -23.36
CA LYS A 381 44.84 65.92 -23.74
C LYS A 381 46.32 66.30 -23.69
N TYR A 382 47.06 65.83 -22.68
CA TYR A 382 48.50 66.04 -22.57
C TYR A 382 49.26 65.42 -23.75
N HIS A 383 48.94 64.17 -24.11
CA HIS A 383 49.54 63.48 -25.24
C HIS A 383 49.25 64.20 -26.57
N GLN A 384 48.00 64.60 -26.82
CA GLN A 384 47.60 65.31 -28.05
C GLN A 384 48.24 66.70 -28.19
N THR A 385 48.53 67.38 -27.08
CA THR A 385 49.12 68.72 -27.11
C THR A 385 50.64 68.68 -27.30
N ASN A 386 51.30 67.59 -26.88
CA ASN A 386 52.77 67.51 -26.77
C ASN A 386 53.40 66.36 -27.61
N GLU A 387 52.78 65.96 -28.73
CA GLU A 387 53.19 64.82 -29.57
C GLU A 387 54.68 64.84 -29.98
N GLU A 388 55.26 66.02 -30.20
CA GLU A 388 56.65 66.13 -30.66
C GLU A 388 57.69 66.24 -29.53
N ASN A 389 57.30 66.76 -28.35
CA ASN A 389 58.19 67.05 -27.22
C ASN A 389 57.55 66.68 -25.87
N LEU A 390 57.61 65.39 -25.53
CA LEU A 390 57.14 64.86 -24.25
C LEU A 390 58.13 65.20 -23.12
N ASN A 391 57.64 65.83 -22.05
CA ASN A 391 58.44 66.04 -20.83
C ASN A 391 58.34 64.79 -19.95
N VAL A 392 59.49 64.20 -19.60
CA VAL A 392 59.57 62.92 -18.87
C VAL A 392 58.87 62.97 -17.50
N LEU A 393 59.05 64.04 -16.73
CA LEU A 393 58.45 64.18 -15.40
C LEU A 393 56.93 64.30 -15.47
N GLN A 394 56.43 65.18 -16.35
CA GLN A 394 54.99 65.38 -16.52
C GLN A 394 54.31 64.13 -17.09
N LEU A 395 54.95 63.43 -18.02
CA LEU A 395 54.45 62.16 -18.56
C LEU A 395 54.29 61.12 -17.44
N GLN A 396 55.30 61.01 -16.56
CA GLN A 396 55.27 60.09 -15.43
C GLN A 396 54.14 60.41 -14.44
N ASP A 397 53.88 61.68 -14.13
CA ASP A 397 52.80 62.08 -13.22
C ASP A 397 51.40 61.75 -13.78
N HIS A 398 51.17 61.99 -15.08
CA HIS A 398 49.90 61.65 -15.72
C HIS A 398 49.73 60.12 -15.81
N LEU A 399 50.78 59.38 -16.15
CA LEU A 399 50.75 57.90 -16.18
C LEU A 399 50.47 57.30 -14.81
N ASN A 400 51.08 57.84 -13.74
CA ASN A 400 50.81 57.41 -12.37
C ASN A 400 49.36 57.66 -11.96
N SER A 401 48.81 58.83 -12.34
CA SER A 401 47.41 59.17 -12.07
C SER A 401 46.44 58.24 -12.82
N VAL A 402 46.73 57.93 -14.08
CA VAL A 402 45.97 56.94 -14.87
C VAL A 402 46.08 55.54 -14.27
N ALA A 403 47.28 55.11 -13.84
CA ALA A 403 47.49 53.81 -13.22
C ALA A 403 46.69 53.67 -11.92
N GLN A 404 46.59 54.74 -11.12
CA GLN A 404 45.78 54.75 -9.90
C GLN A 404 44.29 54.58 -10.21
N GLU A 405 43.76 55.29 -11.21
CA GLU A 405 42.37 55.14 -11.64
C GLU A 405 42.08 53.73 -12.21
N VAL A 406 42.96 53.22 -13.08
CA VAL A 406 42.83 51.86 -13.65
C VAL A 406 42.84 50.80 -12.54
N SER A 407 43.72 50.92 -11.55
CA SER A 407 43.74 49.99 -10.41
C SER A 407 42.47 50.08 -9.55
N SER A 408 41.88 51.27 -9.42
CA SER A 408 40.61 51.48 -8.72
C SER A 408 39.44 50.82 -9.46
N TYR A 409 39.38 50.96 -10.79
CA TYR A 409 38.39 50.27 -11.62
C TYR A 409 38.54 48.75 -11.59
N LEU A 410 39.78 48.24 -11.67
CA LEU A 410 40.05 46.81 -11.55
C LEU A 410 39.60 46.27 -10.19
N SER A 411 39.86 47.02 -9.11
CA SER A 411 39.43 46.63 -7.76
C SER A 411 37.90 46.63 -7.62
N ALA A 412 37.22 47.64 -8.18
CA ALA A 412 35.75 47.69 -8.19
C ALA A 412 35.13 46.56 -9.02
N TYR A 413 35.71 46.25 -10.19
CA TYR A 413 35.30 45.15 -11.04
C TYR A 413 35.48 43.79 -10.33
N GLN A 414 36.63 43.57 -9.67
CA GLN A 414 36.87 42.36 -8.89
C GLN A 414 35.86 42.21 -7.74
N LEU A 415 35.52 43.29 -7.03
CA LEU A 415 34.51 43.26 -5.97
C LEU A 415 33.12 42.90 -6.49
N GLU A 416 32.69 43.48 -7.61
CA GLU A 416 31.40 43.12 -8.22
C GLU A 416 31.40 41.67 -8.73
N LEU A 417 32.51 41.21 -9.31
CA LEU A 417 32.67 39.82 -9.73
C LEU A 417 32.54 38.85 -8.54
N ILE A 418 33.19 39.15 -7.41
CA ILE A 418 33.06 38.35 -6.17
C ILE A 418 31.61 38.31 -5.67
N LYS A 419 30.90 39.45 -5.67
CA LYS A 419 29.49 39.49 -5.25
C LYS A 419 28.60 38.62 -6.15
N LEU A 420 28.79 38.72 -7.48
CA LEU A 420 28.07 37.91 -8.44
C LEU A 420 28.39 36.42 -8.29
N GLU A 421 29.65 36.06 -8.02
CA GLU A 421 30.04 34.69 -7.72
C GLU A 421 29.42 34.17 -6.41
N GLU A 422 29.37 34.99 -5.36
CA GLU A 422 28.69 34.65 -4.10
C GLU A 422 27.19 34.43 -4.31
N GLU A 423 26.52 35.31 -5.06
CA GLU A 423 25.09 35.18 -5.39
C GLU A 423 24.83 33.93 -6.22
N ARG A 424 25.66 33.67 -7.24
CA ARG A 424 25.61 32.44 -8.05
C ARG A 424 25.77 31.20 -7.19
N ASN A 425 26.78 31.18 -6.31
CA ASN A 425 27.03 30.03 -5.44
C ASN A 425 25.84 29.80 -4.48
N ARG A 426 25.27 30.86 -3.90
CA ARG A 426 24.07 30.77 -3.05
C ARG A 426 22.86 30.21 -3.80
N ILE A 427 22.59 30.68 -5.01
CA ILE A 427 21.48 30.18 -5.83
C ILE A 427 21.73 28.71 -6.21
N SER A 428 22.95 28.36 -6.60
CA SER A 428 23.33 26.97 -6.93
C SER A 428 23.19 26.03 -5.72
N GLU A 429 23.57 26.46 -4.53
CA GLU A 429 23.36 25.72 -3.29
C GLU A 429 21.88 25.50 -3.00
N ASN A 430 21.05 26.54 -3.18
CA ASN A 430 19.60 26.44 -3.01
C ASN A 430 18.96 25.48 -4.02
N ILE A 431 19.36 25.53 -5.30
CA ILE A 431 18.93 24.59 -6.34
C ILE A 431 19.29 23.14 -5.96
N SER A 432 20.52 22.93 -5.49
CA SER A 432 20.96 21.60 -5.02
C SER A 432 20.15 21.11 -3.82
N MET A 433 19.87 21.97 -2.85
CA MET A 433 19.04 21.63 -1.69
C MET A 433 17.58 21.32 -2.06
N ILE A 434 16.96 22.15 -2.91
CA ILE A 434 15.56 21.95 -3.33
C ILE A 434 15.45 20.71 -4.21
N SER A 435 16.36 20.50 -5.16
CA SER A 435 16.35 19.28 -5.98
C SER A 435 16.52 18.00 -5.16
N LEU A 436 17.35 18.02 -4.10
CA LEU A 436 17.46 16.90 -3.16
C LEU A 436 16.13 16.63 -2.43
N ARG A 437 15.47 17.68 -1.91
CA ARG A 437 14.16 17.56 -1.23
C ARG A 437 13.09 17.06 -2.18
N LEU A 438 13.03 17.61 -3.38
CA LEU A 438 12.06 17.24 -4.42
C LEU A 438 12.22 15.76 -4.80
N ASN A 439 13.46 15.26 -4.89
CA ASN A 439 13.74 13.84 -5.09
C ASN A 439 13.27 12.96 -3.91
N GLN A 440 13.41 13.42 -2.67
CA GLN A 440 12.89 12.71 -1.49
C GLN A 440 11.35 12.68 -1.50
N LEU A 441 10.70 13.81 -1.79
CA LEU A 441 9.25 13.93 -1.86
C LEU A 441 8.68 13.06 -2.99
N ARG A 442 9.31 13.02 -4.17
CA ARG A 442 8.92 12.12 -5.29
C ARG A 442 9.00 10.65 -4.93
N ARG A 443 9.89 10.27 -4.00
CA ARG A 443 9.98 8.91 -3.46
C ARG A 443 8.97 8.63 -2.33
N ASN A 444 8.03 9.54 -2.08
CA ASN A 444 7.10 9.52 -0.94
C ASN A 444 7.81 9.45 0.42
N VAL A 445 9.05 9.94 0.50
CA VAL A 445 9.76 10.10 1.78
C VAL A 445 9.33 11.45 2.34
N LYS A 446 8.48 11.41 3.38
CA LYS A 446 8.01 12.64 4.04
C LYS A 446 9.16 13.33 4.74
N THR A 447 9.33 14.62 4.47
CA THR A 447 10.35 15.47 5.09
C THR A 447 9.71 16.31 6.21
N TYR A 448 10.41 16.42 7.33
CA TYR A 448 9.98 17.22 8.48
C TYR A 448 11.10 18.18 8.89
N PRO A 449 10.81 19.21 9.71
CA PRO A 449 11.85 19.99 10.34
C PRO A 449 12.85 19.09 11.06
N LYS A 450 14.15 19.41 10.96
CA LYS A 450 15.27 18.58 11.46
C LYS A 450 15.06 18.05 12.88
N HIS A 451 14.60 18.90 13.80
CA HIS A 451 14.36 18.53 15.20
C HIS A 451 13.22 17.50 15.37
N VAL A 452 12.24 17.47 14.48
CA VAL A 452 11.15 16.48 14.48
C VAL A 452 11.70 15.14 13.96
N THR A 453 12.43 15.16 12.84
CA THR A 453 13.03 13.97 12.24
C THR A 453 13.98 13.27 13.22
N GLU A 454 14.88 14.02 13.84
CA GLU A 454 15.83 13.47 14.83
C GLU A 454 15.12 12.84 16.03
N LEU A 455 14.02 13.44 16.52
CA LEU A 455 13.26 12.86 17.62
C LEU A 455 12.57 11.55 17.22
N ILE A 456 11.97 11.50 16.02
CA ILE A 456 11.30 10.30 15.49
C ILE A 456 12.32 9.16 15.33
N GLU A 457 13.48 9.44 14.75
CA GLU A 457 14.55 8.46 14.54
C GLU A 457 15.03 7.86 15.87
N VAL A 458 15.36 8.73 16.84
CA VAL A 458 15.84 8.30 18.16
C VAL A 458 14.78 7.47 18.90
N LEU A 459 13.52 7.93 18.92
CA LEU A 459 12.45 7.20 19.58
C LEU A 459 12.20 5.83 18.94
N ASN A 460 12.15 5.78 17.60
CA ASN A 460 11.93 4.52 16.89
C ASN A 460 13.08 3.54 17.09
N GLU A 461 14.33 4.00 17.04
CA GLU A 461 15.52 3.16 17.25
C GLU A 461 15.56 2.59 18.67
N GLU A 462 15.44 3.46 19.68
CA GLU A 462 15.62 3.06 21.08
C GLU A 462 14.45 2.24 21.61
N LEU A 463 13.20 2.62 21.30
CA LEU A 463 12.04 1.82 21.70
C LEU A 463 12.07 0.46 21.01
N SER A 464 12.40 0.42 19.72
CA SER A 464 12.47 -0.86 19.01
C SER A 464 13.57 -1.77 19.56
N ARG A 465 14.70 -1.20 19.98
CA ARG A 465 15.79 -1.92 20.64
C ARG A 465 15.40 -2.43 22.02
N GLN A 466 14.71 -1.62 22.83
CA GLN A 466 14.31 -1.97 24.20
C GLN A 466 13.27 -3.10 24.22
N TYR A 467 12.29 -3.06 23.31
CA TYR A 467 11.21 -4.05 23.25
C TYR A 467 11.43 -5.18 22.25
N GLN A 468 12.54 -5.15 21.50
CA GLN A 468 12.87 -6.10 20.42
C GLN A 468 11.71 -6.27 19.41
N LYS A 469 11.03 -5.17 19.09
CA LYS A 469 9.86 -5.12 18.21
C LYS A 469 9.92 -3.85 17.37
N ASP A 470 9.48 -3.90 16.11
CA ASP A 470 9.36 -2.69 15.27
C ASP A 470 8.27 -1.78 15.85
N ILE A 471 8.70 -0.74 16.57
CA ILE A 471 7.84 0.30 17.15
C ILE A 471 7.98 1.54 16.29
N ARG A 472 6.85 2.01 15.75
CA ARG A 472 6.79 3.18 14.86
C ARG A 472 5.98 4.29 15.49
N VAL A 473 6.67 5.23 16.11
CA VAL A 473 6.16 6.54 16.48
C VAL A 473 6.06 7.39 15.23
N ARG A 474 4.89 8.01 15.03
CA ARG A 474 4.62 8.86 13.86
C ARG A 474 4.12 10.24 14.30
N PRO A 475 4.47 11.29 13.56
CA PRO A 475 3.94 12.62 13.81
C PRO A 475 2.45 12.66 13.46
N PHE A 476 1.71 13.50 14.17
CA PHE A 476 0.26 13.63 14.03
C PHE A 476 -0.14 13.90 12.58
N CYS A 477 0.55 14.80 11.88
CA CYS A 477 0.29 15.16 10.48
C CYS A 477 0.34 13.99 9.49
N GLU A 478 1.05 12.90 9.80
CA GLU A 478 1.07 11.70 8.95
C GLU A 478 -0.19 10.84 9.13
N LEU A 479 -0.80 10.89 10.31
CA LEU A 479 -1.93 10.04 10.70
C LEU A 479 -3.29 10.63 10.32
N ILE A 480 -3.32 11.86 9.84
CA ILE A 480 -4.54 12.61 9.52
C ILE A 480 -4.56 13.05 8.06
N GLU A 481 -5.75 13.10 7.46
CA GLU A 481 -5.98 13.58 6.10
C GLU A 481 -7.02 14.71 6.09
N VAL A 482 -6.82 15.71 5.24
CA VAL A 482 -7.79 16.81 5.06
C VAL A 482 -8.88 16.38 4.09
N ASN A 483 -10.14 16.39 4.54
CA ASN A 483 -11.29 16.02 3.70
C ASN A 483 -11.71 17.15 2.75
N ASP A 484 -11.56 18.39 3.21
CA ASP A 484 -12.03 19.60 2.53
C ASP A 484 -10.86 20.54 2.26
N PRO A 485 -10.38 20.66 1.00
CA PRO A 485 -9.20 21.45 0.66
C PRO A 485 -9.30 22.93 1.07
N VAL A 486 -10.51 23.48 1.13
CA VAL A 486 -10.76 24.89 1.52
C VAL A 486 -10.28 25.17 2.95
N TRP A 487 -10.34 24.17 3.82
CA TRP A 487 -9.96 24.28 5.23
C TRP A 487 -8.53 23.84 5.53
N ARG A 488 -7.74 23.47 4.51
CA ARG A 488 -6.36 22.97 4.69
C ARG A 488 -5.47 24.00 5.38
N ASN A 489 -5.43 25.23 4.88
CA ASN A 489 -4.60 26.29 5.46
C ASN A 489 -5.02 26.61 6.91
N ALA A 490 -6.34 26.59 7.16
CA ALA A 490 -6.89 26.78 8.50
C ALA A 490 -6.49 25.64 9.45
N LEU A 491 -6.53 24.37 9.00
CA LEU A 491 -6.09 23.20 9.77
C LEU A 491 -4.58 23.25 10.07
N GLU A 492 -3.77 23.42 9.03
CA GLU A 492 -2.31 23.52 9.12
C GLU A 492 -1.88 24.66 10.04
N GLY A 493 -2.47 25.83 9.84
CA GLY A 493 -2.13 27.04 10.58
C GLY A 493 -2.60 26.99 12.02
N TYR A 494 -3.77 26.39 12.29
CA TYR A 494 -4.31 26.26 13.65
C TYR A 494 -3.54 25.23 14.47
N LEU A 495 -3.22 24.07 13.88
CA LEU A 495 -2.39 23.07 14.53
C LEU A 495 -0.94 23.57 14.70
N SER A 496 -0.40 24.31 13.72
CA SER A 496 0.94 24.90 13.79
C SER A 496 1.98 23.85 14.23
N GLY A 497 2.68 24.04 15.36
CA GLY A 497 3.62 23.04 15.90
C GLY A 497 2.97 21.71 16.32
N GLN A 498 1.71 21.72 16.74
CA GLN A 498 1.00 20.53 17.24
C GLN A 498 0.79 19.46 16.17
N ARG A 499 0.88 19.82 14.88
CA ARG A 499 0.85 18.86 13.78
C ARG A 499 2.05 17.91 13.78
N PHE A 500 3.16 18.33 14.40
CA PHE A 500 4.37 17.52 14.54
C PHE A 500 4.41 16.73 15.85
N ASP A 501 3.40 16.88 16.71
CA ASP A 501 3.34 16.11 17.95
C ASP A 501 3.29 14.61 17.65
N LEU A 502 4.03 13.85 18.45
CA LEU A 502 4.21 12.43 18.22
C LEU A 502 3.12 11.63 18.91
N ILE A 503 2.42 10.81 18.13
CA ILE A 503 1.42 9.88 18.64
C ILE A 503 2.13 8.57 19.00
N VAL A 504 2.18 8.30 20.30
CA VAL A 504 2.78 7.07 20.87
C VAL A 504 1.68 6.18 21.42
N ASP A 505 1.86 4.87 21.26
CA ASP A 505 0.99 3.89 21.90
C ASP A 505 1.02 4.08 23.44
N PRO A 506 -0.14 4.03 24.12
CA PRO A 506 -0.22 4.09 25.58
C PRO A 506 0.81 3.26 26.33
N THR A 507 1.16 2.09 25.80
CA THR A 507 2.07 1.13 26.44
C THR A 507 3.51 1.61 26.51
N TYR A 508 3.94 2.47 25.58
CA TYR A 508 5.33 2.93 25.43
C TYR A 508 5.53 4.41 25.84
N PHE A 509 4.48 5.08 26.31
CA PHE A 509 4.53 6.53 26.56
C PHE A 509 5.58 6.95 27.59
N ASN A 510 5.72 6.20 28.70
CA ASN A 510 6.65 6.55 29.77
C ASN A 510 8.11 6.40 29.31
N ASP A 511 8.43 5.29 28.66
CA ASP A 511 9.77 5.06 28.10
C ASP A 511 10.10 6.09 27.02
N ALA A 512 9.15 6.40 26.13
CA ALA A 512 9.32 7.45 25.13
C ALA A 512 9.57 8.84 25.77
N LEU A 513 8.94 9.12 26.90
CA LEU A 513 9.14 10.37 27.64
C LEU A 513 10.54 10.43 28.28
N GLU A 514 11.04 9.33 28.84
CA GLU A 514 12.39 9.25 29.40
C GLU A 514 13.46 9.44 28.32
N ILE A 515 13.28 8.81 27.15
CA ILE A 515 14.17 8.97 26.00
C ILE A 515 14.16 10.43 25.52
N TYR A 516 12.97 11.02 25.40
CA TYR A 516 12.84 12.41 24.97
C TYR A 516 13.51 13.37 25.95
N ASP A 517 13.35 13.16 27.26
CA ASP A 517 13.97 14.00 28.30
C ASP A 517 15.50 13.99 28.24
N ARG A 518 16.09 12.83 27.93
CA ARG A 518 17.54 12.66 27.79
C ARG A 518 18.11 13.38 26.57
N VAL A 519 17.41 13.29 25.43
CA VAL A 519 17.97 13.68 24.12
C VAL A 519 17.65 15.14 23.74
N LYS A 520 16.64 15.75 24.36
CA LYS A 520 16.16 17.10 24.00
C LYS A 520 17.24 18.19 23.97
N PHE A 521 18.19 18.18 24.91
CA PHE A 521 19.24 19.21 24.99
C PHE A 521 20.39 18.95 24.02
N GLU A 522 20.77 17.69 23.84
CA GLU A 522 21.86 17.30 22.94
C GLU A 522 21.48 17.59 21.47
N LYS A 523 20.26 17.22 21.09
CA LYS A 523 19.74 17.36 19.72
C LYS A 523 18.98 18.67 19.49
N ARG A 524 18.90 19.55 20.50
CA ARG A 524 18.18 20.84 20.44
C ARG A 524 16.72 20.70 19.98
N ILE A 525 16.01 19.71 20.54
CA ILE A 525 14.63 19.41 20.18
C ILE A 525 13.70 20.26 21.04
N TYR A 526 12.97 21.16 20.38
CA TYR A 526 12.03 22.08 21.03
C TYR A 526 10.72 22.14 20.24
N GLY A 527 9.60 22.33 20.95
CA GLY A 527 8.29 22.57 20.32
C GLY A 527 7.56 21.31 19.83
N VAL A 528 8.14 20.12 19.99
CA VAL A 528 7.48 18.84 19.67
C VAL A 528 6.88 18.24 20.94
N GLY A 529 5.58 17.96 20.92
CA GLY A 529 4.87 17.30 22.01
C GLY A 529 4.87 15.78 21.88
N LEU A 530 4.94 15.10 23.03
CA LEU A 530 4.64 13.67 23.12
C LEU A 530 3.19 13.53 23.61
N VAL A 531 2.32 12.94 22.80
CA VAL A 531 0.88 12.90 23.13
C VAL A 531 0.59 11.76 24.10
N ASN A 532 0.09 12.11 25.30
CA ASN A 532 -0.37 11.12 26.27
C ASN A 532 -1.77 10.63 25.92
N THR A 533 -1.82 9.55 25.16
CA THR A 533 -3.04 8.92 24.67
C THR A 533 -3.87 8.24 25.77
N GLN A 534 -3.30 7.91 26.94
CA GLN A 534 -4.02 7.31 28.07
C GLN A 534 -4.98 8.29 28.77
N LYS A 535 -4.63 9.58 28.81
CA LYS A 535 -5.38 10.60 29.54
C LYS A 535 -6.47 11.28 28.72
N ILE A 536 -6.52 11.05 27.41
CA ILE A 536 -7.55 11.63 26.55
C ILE A 536 -8.85 10.86 26.77
N GLN A 537 -9.87 11.54 27.30
CA GLN A 537 -11.20 10.95 27.49
C GLN A 537 -11.75 10.46 26.15
N ASN A 538 -12.50 9.34 26.15
CA ASN A 538 -13.14 8.73 24.97
C ASN A 538 -14.30 9.59 24.42
N ASN A 539 -14.03 10.84 24.08
CA ASN A 539 -14.97 11.72 23.38
C ASN A 539 -14.78 11.52 21.87
N GLN A 540 -15.49 10.53 21.33
CA GLN A 540 -15.55 10.31 19.88
C GLN A 540 -16.45 11.33 19.17
N ASN A 541 -17.29 12.04 19.92
CA ASN A 541 -18.24 13.01 19.38
C ASN A 541 -17.55 14.32 19.00
N TYR A 542 -17.82 14.80 17.79
CA TYR A 542 -17.45 16.12 17.29
C TYR A 542 -18.70 16.77 16.69
N ASP A 543 -18.79 18.10 16.74
CA ASP A 543 -19.84 18.84 16.02
C ASP A 543 -19.52 18.81 14.51
N ASP A 544 -20.52 18.57 13.66
CA ASP A 544 -20.36 18.56 12.20
C ASP A 544 -19.86 19.92 11.67
N ASN A 545 -20.12 21.00 12.41
CA ASN A 545 -19.64 22.34 12.11
C ASN A 545 -18.27 22.66 12.73
N SER A 546 -17.60 21.68 13.35
CA SER A 546 -16.27 21.88 13.94
C SER A 546 -15.14 21.62 12.93
N LEU A 547 -13.98 22.18 13.21
CA LEU A 547 -12.77 21.94 12.42
C LEU A 547 -12.35 20.46 12.46
N ALA A 548 -12.73 19.71 13.51
CA ALA A 548 -12.52 18.27 13.62
C ALA A 548 -13.29 17.45 12.57
N ALA A 549 -14.42 17.96 12.06
CA ALA A 549 -15.21 17.30 11.02
C ALA A 549 -14.53 17.35 9.63
N LYS A 550 -13.65 18.35 9.42
CA LYS A 550 -12.92 18.55 8.15
C LYS A 550 -11.69 17.65 7.99
N LEU A 551 -11.48 16.74 8.93
CA LEU A 551 -10.33 15.85 9.00
C LEU A 551 -10.77 14.39 9.14
N SER A 552 -10.10 13.49 8.43
CA SER A 552 -10.29 12.03 8.56
C SER A 552 -9.01 11.36 9.05
N THR A 553 -9.17 10.24 9.76
CA THR A 553 -8.06 9.41 10.22
C THR A 553 -8.54 7.99 10.48
N SER A 554 -7.71 7.01 10.12
CA SER A 554 -7.91 5.60 10.45
C SER A 554 -7.30 5.23 11.80
N HIS A 555 -6.47 6.10 12.40
CA HIS A 555 -5.73 5.80 13.61
C HIS A 555 -6.52 6.23 14.87
N PRO A 556 -6.90 5.30 15.77
CA PRO A 556 -7.77 5.59 16.90
C PRO A 556 -7.24 6.71 17.82
N TYR A 557 -5.96 6.68 18.16
CA TYR A 557 -5.35 7.68 19.03
C TYR A 557 -5.19 9.05 18.35
N ALA A 558 -5.00 9.07 17.03
CA ALA A 558 -4.94 10.33 16.29
C ALA A 558 -6.33 10.97 16.25
N ARG A 559 -7.41 10.17 16.16
CA ARG A 559 -8.78 10.71 16.23
C ARG A 559 -9.08 11.34 17.58
N LEU A 560 -8.70 10.69 18.68
CA LEU A 560 -8.87 11.22 20.03
C LEU A 560 -8.12 12.55 20.21
N TYR A 561 -6.87 12.62 19.72
CA TYR A 561 -6.07 13.83 19.75
C TYR A 561 -6.67 14.97 18.90
N ALA A 562 -7.11 14.65 17.67
CA ALA A 562 -7.78 15.58 16.78
C ALA A 562 -9.05 16.17 17.43
N ASN A 563 -9.90 15.31 18.00
CA ASN A 563 -11.12 15.74 18.67
C ASN A 563 -10.81 16.62 19.89
N MET A 564 -9.80 16.27 20.69
CA MET A 564 -9.41 17.07 21.85
C MET A 564 -9.03 18.51 21.48
N ILE A 565 -8.29 18.70 20.38
CA ILE A 565 -7.82 20.03 19.95
C ILE A 565 -8.89 20.78 19.15
N LEU A 566 -9.56 20.10 18.22
CA LEU A 566 -10.33 20.73 17.14
C LEU A 566 -11.85 20.72 17.37
N SER A 567 -12.39 19.88 18.27
CA SER A 567 -13.85 19.78 18.48
C SER A 567 -14.48 21.09 18.95
N GLY A 568 -13.76 21.86 19.76
CA GLY A 568 -14.22 23.15 20.27
C GLY A 568 -14.10 24.31 19.27
N VAL A 569 -13.55 24.08 18.07
CA VAL A 569 -13.26 25.13 17.07
C VAL A 569 -14.32 25.08 15.98
N ARG A 570 -15.18 26.10 15.92
CA ARG A 570 -16.25 26.18 14.93
C ARG A 570 -15.75 26.71 13.59
N CYS A 571 -16.12 26.06 12.49
CA CYS A 571 -15.86 26.52 11.13
C CYS A 571 -16.90 27.57 10.73
N VAL A 572 -16.44 28.73 10.27
CA VAL A 572 -17.29 29.85 9.87
C VAL A 572 -16.77 30.47 8.59
N GLU A 573 -17.62 30.69 7.58
CA GLU A 573 -17.17 31.27 6.31
C GLU A 573 -16.96 32.79 6.39
N ASN A 574 -17.85 33.49 7.10
CA ASN A 574 -17.80 34.94 7.23
C ASN A 574 -17.07 35.38 8.52
N VAL A 575 -16.17 36.37 8.38
CA VAL A 575 -15.42 36.93 9.51
C VAL A 575 -16.33 37.54 10.59
N GLN A 576 -17.50 38.08 10.20
CA GLN A 576 -18.44 38.71 11.13
C GLN A 576 -19.08 37.72 12.12
N ASP A 577 -19.15 36.45 11.73
CA ASP A 577 -19.80 35.38 12.50
C ASP A 577 -18.83 34.76 13.54
N LEU A 578 -17.54 35.06 13.46
CA LEU A 578 -16.51 34.58 14.40
C LEU A 578 -16.84 34.89 15.87
N LYS A 579 -17.38 36.09 16.13
CA LYS A 579 -17.72 36.58 17.48
C LYS A 579 -18.84 35.80 18.17
N ASN A 580 -19.64 35.05 17.41
CA ASN A 580 -20.80 34.33 17.91
C ASN A 580 -20.40 33.03 18.64
N TYR A 581 -19.13 32.61 18.54
CA TYR A 581 -18.63 31.36 19.07
C TYR A 581 -17.43 31.58 20.00
N HIS A 582 -17.25 30.68 20.97
CA HIS A 582 -16.14 30.76 21.91
C HIS A 582 -14.77 30.57 21.25
N ARG A 583 -14.67 29.62 20.30
CA ARG A 583 -13.53 29.47 19.39
C ARG A 583 -14.05 29.22 17.98
N ALA A 584 -13.56 30.00 17.02
CA ALA A 584 -13.94 29.85 15.63
C ALA A 584 -12.78 30.19 14.69
N ILE A 585 -12.88 29.71 13.45
CA ILE A 585 -11.87 29.93 12.41
C ILE A 585 -12.54 30.07 11.05
N THR A 586 -11.96 30.91 10.20
CA THR A 586 -12.35 31.05 8.78
C THR A 586 -11.40 30.31 7.85
N PRO A 587 -11.82 30.03 6.60
CA PRO A 587 -10.93 29.48 5.57
C PRO A 587 -9.70 30.38 5.30
N SER A 588 -9.87 31.70 5.45
CA SER A 588 -8.79 32.69 5.33
C SER A 588 -7.80 32.72 6.51
N CYS A 589 -7.89 31.75 7.43
CA CYS A 589 -7.01 31.60 8.60
C CYS A 589 -7.15 32.72 9.64
N MET A 590 -8.31 33.39 9.68
CA MET A 590 -8.67 34.29 10.78
C MET A 590 -9.25 33.45 11.92
N THR A 591 -8.64 33.55 13.09
CA THR A 591 -9.06 32.82 14.30
C THR A 591 -9.73 33.77 15.28
N TYR A 592 -10.69 33.24 16.04
CA TYR A 592 -11.29 33.93 17.17
C TYR A 592 -11.23 33.03 18.40
N GLY A 593 -10.75 33.56 19.51
CA GLY A 593 -10.68 32.84 20.78
C GLY A 593 -10.32 33.79 21.91
N ASN A 594 -10.82 33.52 23.12
CA ASN A 594 -10.62 34.39 24.29
C ASN A 594 -10.96 35.86 23.97
N HIS A 595 -12.07 36.09 23.28
CA HIS A 595 -12.55 37.40 22.83
C HIS A 595 -11.61 38.18 21.90
N THR A 596 -10.61 37.53 21.30
CA THR A 596 -9.63 38.17 20.40
C THR A 596 -9.67 37.53 19.02
N ALA A 597 -9.73 38.35 17.96
CA ALA A 597 -9.51 37.91 16.58
C ALA A 597 -8.02 38.02 16.21
N ARG A 598 -7.45 36.99 15.57
CA ARG A 598 -6.05 36.98 15.11
C ARG A 598 -5.89 36.27 13.77
N GLN A 599 -5.09 36.86 12.89
CA GLN A 599 -4.63 36.20 11.68
C GLN A 599 -3.49 35.23 12.02
N LEU A 600 -3.60 33.99 11.55
CA LEU A 600 -2.49 33.04 11.64
C LEU A 600 -1.35 33.46 10.71
N ASN A 601 -0.11 33.27 11.16
CA ASN A 601 1.07 33.60 10.38
C ASN A 601 1.14 32.70 9.12
N PRO A 602 1.20 33.24 7.90
CA PRO A 602 1.29 32.45 6.67
C PRO A 602 2.39 31.40 6.67
N ARG A 603 3.54 31.69 7.31
CA ARG A 603 4.67 30.76 7.43
C ARG A 603 4.30 29.44 8.12
N THR A 604 3.21 29.40 8.91
CA THR A 604 2.80 28.16 9.56
C THR A 604 2.04 27.23 8.62
N TYR A 605 1.43 27.70 7.54
CA TYR A 605 0.62 26.86 6.63
C TYR A 605 1.04 26.92 5.15
N GLU A 606 2.00 27.77 4.80
CA GLU A 606 2.58 27.88 3.46
C GLU A 606 3.15 26.54 2.97
N VAL A 607 3.83 25.81 3.86
CA VAL A 607 4.26 24.43 3.60
C VAL A 607 3.25 23.47 4.24
N PRO A 608 2.44 22.72 3.46
CA PRO A 608 1.48 21.76 3.98
C PRO A 608 2.18 20.47 4.40
N TYR A 609 1.82 19.87 5.54
CA TYR A 609 2.37 18.61 6.04
C TYR A 609 1.31 17.53 6.33
N ILE A 610 0.03 17.90 6.36
CA ILE A 610 -1.09 17.02 6.72
C ILE A 610 -1.48 16.13 5.54
N GLY A 611 -1.39 14.83 5.77
CA GLY A 611 -1.89 13.80 4.86
C GLY A 611 -0.97 13.46 3.69
N GLN A 612 -1.48 12.69 2.75
CA GLN A 612 -0.83 12.38 1.47
C GLN A 612 -0.97 13.53 0.48
N GLY A 613 -2.11 14.24 0.48
CA GLY A 613 -2.31 15.39 -0.40
C GLY A 613 -1.35 16.56 -0.10
N ALA A 614 -0.70 16.58 1.06
CA ALA A 614 0.36 17.54 1.36
C ALA A 614 1.62 17.29 0.54
N THR A 615 2.00 16.03 0.31
CA THR A 615 3.20 15.66 -0.45
C THR A 615 3.08 16.13 -1.91
N ASP A 616 1.93 15.91 -2.54
CA ASP A 616 1.68 16.38 -3.91
C ASP A 616 1.79 17.91 -4.03
N LEU A 617 1.32 18.63 -3.01
CA LEU A 617 1.31 20.09 -2.99
C LEU A 617 2.70 20.65 -2.70
N GLN A 618 3.46 20.02 -1.79
CA GLN A 618 4.87 20.35 -1.59
C GLN A 618 5.69 20.12 -2.86
N VAL A 619 5.47 19.02 -3.59
CA VAL A 619 6.15 18.78 -4.88
C VAL A 619 5.87 19.89 -5.87
N ARG A 620 4.62 20.37 -5.96
CA ARG A 620 4.27 21.50 -6.84
C ARG A 620 4.99 22.78 -6.42
N ILE A 621 4.93 23.14 -5.14
CA ILE A 621 5.59 24.35 -4.60
C ILE A 621 7.09 24.29 -4.87
N GLU A 622 7.76 23.19 -4.52
CA GLU A 622 9.20 23.05 -4.72
C GLU A 622 9.58 23.01 -6.21
N THR A 623 8.72 22.49 -7.09
CA THR A 623 8.95 22.53 -8.55
C THR A 623 8.85 23.96 -9.08
N GLU A 624 7.84 24.72 -8.66
CA GLU A 624 7.70 26.13 -9.04
C GLU A 624 8.89 26.95 -8.52
N GLU A 625 9.29 26.76 -7.25
CA GLU A 625 10.46 27.43 -6.67
C GLU A 625 11.75 27.09 -7.43
N LEU A 626 11.96 25.81 -7.77
CA LEU A 626 13.09 25.37 -8.57
C LEU A 626 13.12 26.07 -9.94
N GLU A 627 12.00 26.13 -10.66
CA GLU A 627 11.92 26.83 -11.95
C GLU A 627 12.24 28.33 -11.81
N THR A 628 11.85 28.97 -10.70
CA THR A 628 12.19 30.38 -10.47
C THR A 628 13.68 30.58 -10.23
N LEU A 629 14.33 29.70 -9.47
CA LEU A 629 15.76 29.76 -9.22
C LEU A 629 16.59 29.41 -10.46
N GLU A 630 16.14 28.46 -11.28
CA GLU A 630 16.76 28.13 -12.56
C GLU A 630 16.68 29.31 -13.56
N LYS A 631 15.57 30.07 -13.55
CA LYS A 631 15.48 31.32 -14.32
C LYS A 631 16.43 32.39 -13.81
N GLN A 632 16.55 32.54 -12.48
CA GLN A 632 17.47 33.51 -11.87
C GLN A 632 18.93 33.16 -12.17
N ILE A 633 19.32 31.88 -12.11
CA ILE A 633 20.70 31.48 -12.41
C ILE A 633 21.02 31.68 -13.90
N HIS A 634 20.07 31.44 -14.81
CA HIS A 634 20.27 31.74 -16.23
C HIS A 634 20.46 33.24 -16.49
N GLN A 635 19.73 34.12 -15.81
CA GLN A 635 19.93 35.57 -15.90
C GLN A 635 21.30 36.04 -15.39
N LEU A 636 21.97 35.26 -14.52
CA LEU A 636 23.33 35.55 -14.06
C LEU A 636 24.42 35.03 -15.02
N TYR A 637 24.07 34.14 -15.96
CA TYR A 637 24.98 33.65 -17.00
C TYR A 637 24.99 34.53 -18.25
N ASP A 638 23.89 35.23 -18.52
CA ASP A 638 23.76 36.25 -19.57
C ASP A 638 24.41 37.59 -19.14
#